data_AF-A0A261Q7F9-F1
#
_entry.id   AF-A0A261Q7F9-F1
#
_cell.length_a   1.000
_cell.length_b   1.000
_cell.length_c   1.000
_cell.angle_alpha   90.00
_cell.angle_beta   90.00
_cell.angle_gamma   90.00
#
_symmetry.space_group_name_H-M   'P 1'
#
loop_
_entity.id
_entity.type
_entity.pdbx_description
1 polymer ?
#
loop_
_entity_poly.entity_id
_entity_poly.type
_entity_poly.pdbx_seq_one_letter_code
_entity_poly.pdbx_strand_id
1 'polypeptide(L)'
;MIFKYLALGSVLFLTGLNFSNVPGNTPPESPETTFKTLCSSCHGDVQAFVDRKWKHGTTKPELIASITHGYPDFGMPAWENSLKAEQIEGIAQLIQTSIEKGNRYSFASKPKSNVFKTEAFTAKLDTVAAGLSNPWGLAFLPEGKLLVADRNGKIYLVEKNQQKTEVTGGPSVLAEGQGGLLDVVLHPDFAKNHWVYFSYSAFKDAPEGKLSTTAVMRAKLDGTQLSDQKIIFEALPYSKTRHHYGSRMVFDKNGHLFVTVGERGSEKTNPQNLDSDLGKIHRMNDDGTPVADNPFRDKTKGTIYSWGHRNPQGLLIDPATGTLWETEHGPRGGDELNIIRKGANYGWPVISYGINYDGKVITDLKAKEGMEQAQTYWVPSIAPSGLALVESSRYPAWKGNLLVGSLRFKYLNRCVLKNNKVVKEEILFPNIGRVRNVKMGPDGYAYVAVEDPGYIYRVLVAN
;
A
#
# COMPACT_ATOMS: atom_id res chain seq x y z
N MET A 1 56.67 25.49 -6.64
CA MET A 1 57.34 26.49 -5.77
C MET A 1 56.25 27.43 -5.26
N ILE A 2 55.60 27.11 -4.13
CA ILE A 2 55.92 27.48 -2.73
C ILE A 2 55.75 29.00 -2.43
N PHE A 3 54.75 29.30 -1.58
CA PHE A 3 54.64 30.27 -0.45
C PHE A 3 53.28 31.02 -0.48
N LYS A 4 52.29 30.72 0.37
CA LYS A 4 52.05 30.99 1.82
C LYS A 4 51.57 32.42 2.18
N TYR A 5 50.28 32.49 2.54
CA TYR A 5 49.56 33.23 3.62
C TYR A 5 49.94 34.66 4.06
N LEU A 6 48.93 35.56 4.12
CA LEU A 6 48.39 36.36 5.26
C LEU A 6 47.39 37.40 4.68
N ALA A 7 46.07 37.31 4.90
CA ALA A 7 45.26 37.74 6.06
C ALA A 7 44.90 39.24 6.11
N LEU A 8 43.61 39.53 5.90
CA LEU A 8 42.76 40.64 6.41
C LEU A 8 41.42 40.47 5.66
N GLY A 9 40.24 40.26 6.25
CA GLY A 9 39.77 40.58 7.59
C GLY A 9 38.56 41.52 7.45
N SER A 10 37.38 40.98 7.15
CA SER A 10 36.11 41.69 7.33
C SER A 10 35.04 40.70 7.80
N VAL A 11 34.86 40.73 9.12
CA VAL A 11 33.83 40.05 9.89
C VAL A 11 32.54 40.83 9.71
N LEU A 12 31.51 40.23 9.09
CA LEU A 12 30.14 40.70 9.24
C LEU A 12 29.46 39.82 10.29
N PHE A 13 29.16 40.44 11.43
CA PHE A 13 28.27 39.91 12.45
C PHE A 13 26.88 39.69 11.84
N LEU A 14 26.43 38.44 11.80
CA LEU A 14 25.00 38.10 11.78
C LEU A 14 24.77 37.17 12.97
N THR A 15 24.22 37.79 14.01
CA THR A 15 23.81 37.25 15.29
C THR A 15 23.00 35.96 15.12
N GLY A 16 23.36 34.95 15.93
CA GLY A 16 22.64 33.69 16.01
C GLY A 16 21.17 33.89 16.38
N LEU A 17 20.29 33.26 15.60
CA LEU A 17 18.92 32.99 16.02
C LEU A 17 18.95 31.76 16.91
N ASN A 18 18.96 32.01 18.23
CA ASN A 18 18.57 31.04 19.24
C ASN A 18 17.11 30.64 18.98
N PHE A 19 16.87 29.41 18.52
CA PHE A 19 15.56 28.78 18.55
C PHE A 19 15.38 28.04 19.87
N SER A 20 15.15 28.81 20.92
CA SER A 20 14.57 28.32 22.16
C SER A 20 13.51 29.32 22.59
N ASN A 21 12.26 29.08 22.13
CA ASN A 21 11.02 29.53 22.75
C ASN A 21 9.80 28.89 22.04
N VAL A 22 9.09 28.03 22.76
CA VAL A 22 7.65 27.72 22.63
C VAL A 22 7.06 28.21 23.96
N PRO A 23 5.96 29.00 24.03
CA PRO A 23 4.65 28.59 23.49
C PRO A 23 3.71 29.70 22.94
N GLY A 24 2.75 29.27 22.11
CA GLY A 24 1.35 29.75 22.15
C GLY A 24 0.94 30.86 21.17
N ASN A 25 0.43 30.47 19.99
CA ASN A 25 -0.74 31.03 19.27
C ASN A 25 -0.66 30.75 17.75
N THR A 26 -0.80 29.49 17.36
CA THR A 26 -1.49 29.19 16.10
C THR A 26 -2.99 29.28 16.38
N PRO A 27 -3.80 29.93 15.52
CA PRO A 27 -5.26 29.87 15.64
C PRO A 27 -5.69 28.39 15.76
N PRO A 28 -6.72 28.06 16.55
CA PRO A 28 -7.22 26.69 16.56
C PRO A 28 -7.57 26.30 15.13
N GLU A 29 -6.87 25.28 14.60
CA GLU A 29 -7.16 24.76 13.26
C GLU A 29 -8.65 24.41 13.20
N SER A 30 -9.34 24.84 12.14
CA SER A 30 -10.77 24.51 11.99
C SER A 30 -10.97 22.99 12.04
N PRO A 31 -12.16 22.49 12.42
CA PRO A 31 -12.45 21.07 12.37
C PRO A 31 -12.12 20.43 11.01
N GLU A 32 -12.38 21.14 9.91
CA GLU A 32 -12.07 20.67 8.55
C GLU A 32 -10.57 20.55 8.32
N THR A 33 -9.80 21.56 8.77
CA THR A 33 -8.34 21.56 8.64
C THR A 33 -7.75 20.44 9.48
N THR A 34 -8.19 20.32 10.73
CA THR A 34 -7.75 19.27 11.65
C THR A 34 -8.06 17.87 11.09
N PHE A 35 -9.30 17.63 10.63
CA PHE A 35 -9.70 16.38 10.02
C PHE A 35 -8.89 16.06 8.76
N LYS A 36 -8.73 17.05 7.87
CA LYS A 36 -7.96 16.89 6.63
C LYS A 36 -6.50 16.55 6.92
N THR A 37 -5.93 17.14 7.96
CA THR A 37 -4.53 16.96 8.33
C THR A 37 -4.25 15.65 9.05
N LEU A 38 -5.18 15.21 9.92
CA LEU A 38 -4.95 14.12 10.87
C LEU A 38 -5.73 12.84 10.57
N CYS A 39 -6.96 12.95 10.05
CA CYS A 39 -7.88 11.82 9.89
C CYS A 39 -7.99 11.36 8.43
N SER A 40 -7.81 12.26 7.46
CA SER A 40 -8.10 11.97 6.05
C SER A 40 -7.20 10.93 5.39
N SER A 41 -5.98 10.69 5.92
CA SER A 41 -5.09 9.64 5.42
C SER A 41 -5.72 8.25 5.53
N CYS A 42 -6.46 8.00 6.61
CA CYS A 42 -7.14 6.74 6.87
C CYS A 42 -8.60 6.75 6.41
N HIS A 43 -9.30 7.88 6.55
CA HIS A 43 -10.74 7.97 6.32
C HIS A 43 -11.13 8.55 4.95
N GLY A 44 -10.20 9.15 4.20
CA GLY A 44 -10.54 9.95 3.04
C GLY A 44 -11.22 11.26 3.45
N ASP A 45 -12.10 11.78 2.60
CA ASP A 45 -12.86 13.01 2.89
C ASP A 45 -13.95 12.73 3.94
N VAL A 46 -14.40 13.77 4.67
CA VAL A 46 -15.41 13.59 5.73
C VAL A 46 -16.73 13.02 5.18
N GLN A 47 -17.08 13.30 3.93
CA GLN A 47 -18.26 12.74 3.28
C GLN A 47 -18.18 11.22 3.11
N ALA A 48 -16.99 10.63 3.17
CA ALA A 48 -16.83 9.18 3.09
C ALA A 48 -17.51 8.44 4.25
N PHE A 49 -17.92 9.15 5.30
CA PHE A 49 -18.65 8.60 6.45
C PHE A 49 -20.16 8.43 6.21
N VAL A 50 -20.73 9.09 5.20
CA VAL A 50 -22.17 9.04 4.90
C VAL A 50 -22.60 7.65 4.44
N ASP A 51 -21.80 7.01 3.59
CA ASP A 51 -22.12 5.72 2.97
C ASP A 51 -21.46 4.52 3.68
N ARG A 52 -20.88 4.73 4.87
CA ARG A 52 -20.24 3.66 5.64
C ARG A 52 -21.23 2.87 6.46
N LYS A 53 -20.95 1.57 6.58
CA LYS A 53 -21.52 0.75 7.66
C LYS A 53 -20.81 1.07 8.97
N TRP A 54 -21.51 1.76 9.86
CA TRP A 54 -20.98 2.15 11.17
C TRP A 54 -20.91 0.97 12.13
N LYS A 55 -19.82 0.91 12.90
CA LYS A 55 -19.58 -0.14 13.91
C LYS A 55 -19.76 0.36 15.35
N HIS A 56 -19.57 1.65 15.59
CA HIS A 56 -19.50 2.24 16.92
C HIS A 56 -20.48 3.41 17.11
N GLY A 57 -21.57 3.40 16.33
CA GLY A 57 -22.58 4.46 16.36
C GLY A 57 -22.23 5.70 15.54
N THR A 58 -23.16 6.64 15.48
CA THR A 58 -23.11 7.87 14.64
C THR A 58 -23.47 9.13 15.42
N THR A 59 -23.90 9.00 16.67
CA THR A 59 -24.25 10.16 17.50
C THR A 59 -22.99 10.93 17.90
N LYS A 60 -23.11 12.24 18.16
CA LYS A 60 -21.98 13.06 18.59
C LYS A 60 -21.22 12.48 19.80
N PRO A 61 -21.87 12.01 20.88
CA PRO A 61 -21.15 11.39 22.00
C PRO A 61 -20.37 10.13 21.61
N GLU A 62 -20.93 9.29 20.74
CA GLU A 62 -20.27 8.08 20.23
C GLU A 62 -19.06 8.42 19.34
N LEU A 63 -19.19 9.45 18.49
CA LEU A 63 -18.11 9.95 17.67
C LEU A 63 -16.99 10.56 18.53
N ILE A 64 -17.33 11.33 19.56
CA ILE A 64 -16.36 11.85 20.53
C ILE A 64 -15.63 10.68 21.17
N ALA A 65 -16.34 9.70 21.74
CA ALA A 65 -15.72 8.54 22.38
C ALA A 65 -14.79 7.78 21.41
N SER A 66 -15.22 7.58 20.17
CA SER A 66 -14.43 6.94 19.12
C SER A 66 -13.13 7.70 18.81
N ILE A 67 -13.20 9.02 18.67
CA ILE A 67 -12.03 9.87 18.38
C ILE A 67 -11.11 9.95 19.62
N THR A 68 -11.67 10.13 20.81
CA THR A 68 -10.94 10.23 22.06
C THR A 68 -10.10 8.98 22.32
N HIS A 69 -10.73 7.81 22.33
CA HIS A 69 -10.09 6.55 22.76
C HIS A 69 -9.51 5.74 21.60
N GLY A 70 -9.94 6.00 20.37
CA GLY A 70 -9.49 5.26 19.20
C GLY A 70 -9.89 3.78 19.20
N TYR A 71 -9.41 3.07 18.17
CA TYR A 71 -9.51 1.62 18.02
C TYR A 71 -8.17 1.09 17.50
N PRO A 72 -7.15 0.93 18.37
CA PRO A 72 -5.78 0.60 17.96
C PRO A 72 -5.69 -0.68 17.12
N ASP A 73 -6.47 -1.71 17.46
CA ASP A 73 -6.53 -2.96 16.69
C ASP A 73 -6.97 -2.72 15.23
N PHE A 74 -7.78 -1.70 14.96
CA PHE A 74 -8.22 -1.30 13.63
C PHE A 74 -7.36 -0.20 13.00
N GLY A 75 -6.26 0.21 13.66
CA GLY A 75 -5.34 1.22 13.17
C GLY A 75 -5.82 2.66 13.39
N MET A 76 -6.81 2.87 14.28
CA MET A 76 -7.24 4.21 14.68
C MET A 76 -6.61 4.56 16.04
N PRO A 77 -5.65 5.49 16.12
CA PRO A 77 -5.06 5.88 17.40
C PRO A 77 -6.04 6.64 18.28
N ALA A 78 -5.77 6.66 19.59
CA ALA A 78 -6.43 7.54 20.54
C ALA A 78 -5.94 8.99 20.35
N TRP A 79 -6.85 9.96 20.33
CA TRP A 79 -6.51 11.37 20.10
C TRP A 79 -6.54 12.23 21.36
N GLU A 80 -6.99 11.70 22.50
CA GLU A 80 -7.07 12.41 23.78
C GLU A 80 -5.72 13.00 24.26
N ASN A 81 -4.60 12.44 23.80
CA ASN A 81 -3.25 12.89 24.14
C ASN A 81 -2.64 13.88 23.14
N SER A 82 -3.34 14.19 22.04
CA SER A 82 -2.84 15.06 20.96
C SER A 82 -3.81 16.15 20.53
N LEU A 83 -5.10 16.00 20.82
CA LEU A 83 -6.15 16.98 20.54
C LEU A 83 -6.82 17.42 21.83
N LYS A 84 -7.14 18.72 21.92
CA LYS A 84 -8.00 19.23 22.98
C LYS A 84 -9.43 18.73 22.81
N ALA A 85 -10.20 18.69 23.91
CA ALA A 85 -11.59 18.26 23.89
C ALA A 85 -12.42 19.05 22.85
N GLU A 86 -12.21 20.35 22.73
CA GLU A 86 -12.94 21.21 21.78
C GLU A 86 -12.62 20.85 20.32
N GLN A 87 -11.39 20.42 20.03
CA GLN A 87 -11.00 19.97 18.70
C GLN A 87 -11.65 18.63 18.37
N ILE A 88 -11.69 17.70 19.33
CA ILE A 88 -12.37 16.40 19.19
C ILE A 88 -13.87 16.62 18.95
N GLU A 89 -14.51 17.47 19.76
CA GLU A 89 -15.91 17.84 19.59
C GLU A 89 -16.18 18.50 18.23
N GLY A 90 -15.27 19.36 17.78
CA GLY A 90 -15.34 19.99 16.46
C GLY A 90 -15.31 18.96 15.33
N ILE A 91 -14.40 17.99 15.38
CA ILE A 91 -14.32 16.91 14.38
C ILE A 91 -15.58 16.02 14.45
N ALA A 92 -16.03 15.65 15.65
CA ALA A 92 -17.24 14.86 15.83
C ALA A 92 -18.46 15.59 15.25
N GLN A 93 -18.59 16.90 15.49
CA GLN A 93 -19.63 17.73 14.91
C GLN A 93 -19.53 17.78 13.39
N LEU A 94 -18.33 17.96 12.84
CA LEU A 94 -18.11 17.98 11.39
C LEU A 94 -18.55 16.66 10.73
N ILE A 95 -18.20 15.52 11.32
CA ILE A 95 -18.61 14.19 10.85
C ILE A 95 -20.13 14.04 10.96
N GLN A 96 -20.72 14.36 12.12
CA GLN A 96 -22.16 14.27 12.35
C GLN A 96 -22.94 15.11 11.35
N THR A 97 -22.54 16.37 11.16
CA THR A 97 -23.16 17.27 10.18
C THR A 97 -22.99 16.75 8.75
N SER A 98 -21.89 16.07 8.43
CA SER A 98 -21.74 15.42 7.12
C SER A 98 -22.75 14.28 6.93
N ILE A 99 -23.02 13.47 7.97
CA ILE A 99 -24.02 12.40 7.95
C ILE A 99 -25.43 12.97 7.80
N GLU A 100 -25.78 13.96 8.64
CA GLU A 100 -27.11 14.58 8.69
C GLU A 100 -27.47 15.30 7.39
N LYS A 101 -26.50 15.96 6.75
CA LYS A 101 -26.73 16.64 5.47
C LYS A 101 -27.06 15.66 4.34
N GLY A 102 -26.86 14.35 4.51
CA GLY A 102 -27.33 13.32 3.59
C GLY A 102 -26.75 13.41 2.17
N ASN A 103 -25.81 14.32 1.93
CA ASN A 103 -25.06 14.38 0.70
C ASN A 103 -24.20 13.12 0.67
N ARG A 104 -24.72 12.09 -0.02
CA ARG A 104 -23.95 10.88 -0.37
C ARG A 104 -22.56 11.28 -0.79
N TYR A 105 -21.58 10.43 -0.49
CA TYR A 105 -20.22 10.60 -0.94
C TYR A 105 -20.19 10.73 -2.47
N SER A 106 -20.27 11.98 -2.90
CA SER A 106 -20.04 12.42 -4.25
C SER A 106 -18.56 12.72 -4.25
N PHE A 107 -17.78 11.94 -5.00
CA PHE A 107 -16.46 12.39 -5.44
C PHE A 107 -16.68 13.79 -6.01
N ALA A 108 -16.31 14.84 -5.27
CA ALA A 108 -16.60 16.22 -5.64
C ALA A 108 -15.99 16.60 -7.01
N SER A 109 -15.18 15.70 -7.56
CA SER A 109 -14.49 15.75 -8.82
C SER A 109 -14.40 14.39 -9.53
N LYS A 110 -15.44 13.52 -9.47
CA LYS A 110 -15.42 12.30 -10.34
C LYS A 110 -15.19 12.76 -11.79
N PRO A 111 -14.25 12.16 -12.53
CA PRO A 111 -14.03 12.51 -13.92
C PRO A 111 -15.34 12.43 -14.70
N LYS A 112 -15.72 13.54 -15.34
CA LYS A 112 -16.89 13.60 -16.24
C LYS A 112 -16.63 12.91 -17.58
N SER A 113 -15.37 12.58 -17.84
CA SER A 113 -14.87 11.93 -19.03
C SER A 113 -13.95 10.78 -18.62
N ASN A 114 -13.90 9.74 -19.44
CA ASN A 114 -12.87 8.71 -19.34
C ASN A 114 -11.63 9.05 -20.19
N VAL A 115 -11.56 10.25 -20.78
CA VAL A 115 -10.43 10.75 -21.56
C VAL A 115 -9.64 11.77 -20.75
N PHE A 116 -8.32 11.60 -20.70
CA PHE A 116 -7.40 12.41 -19.91
C PHE A 116 -6.22 12.85 -20.76
N LYS A 117 -5.80 14.11 -20.60
CA LYS A 117 -4.54 14.58 -21.19
C LYS A 117 -3.39 14.26 -20.24
N THR A 118 -2.40 13.53 -20.74
CA THR A 118 -1.11 13.32 -20.06
C THR A 118 -0.08 14.24 -20.71
N GLU A 119 1.11 14.36 -20.13
CA GLU A 119 2.21 15.11 -20.73
C GLU A 119 2.63 14.55 -22.10
N ALA A 120 2.44 13.24 -22.33
CA ALA A 120 2.93 12.55 -23.51
C ALA A 120 1.85 12.30 -24.58
N PHE A 121 0.62 11.98 -24.16
CA PHE A 121 -0.47 11.62 -25.07
C PHE A 121 -1.84 11.80 -24.40
N THR A 122 -2.90 11.75 -25.21
CA THR A 122 -4.27 11.64 -24.70
C THR A 122 -4.57 10.19 -24.35
N ALA A 123 -4.94 9.92 -23.11
CA ALA A 123 -5.29 8.58 -22.64
C ALA A 123 -6.81 8.42 -22.55
N LYS A 124 -7.33 7.22 -22.84
CA LYS A 124 -8.73 6.86 -22.60
C LYS A 124 -8.79 5.65 -21.67
N LEU A 125 -9.55 5.74 -20.59
CA LEU A 125 -9.82 4.63 -19.68
C LEU A 125 -11.00 3.81 -20.18
N ASP A 126 -10.72 2.58 -20.58
CA ASP A 126 -11.71 1.60 -21.04
C ASP A 126 -12.07 0.65 -19.91
N THR A 127 -13.37 0.47 -19.62
CA THR A 127 -13.79 -0.38 -18.50
C THR A 127 -13.65 -1.84 -18.88
N VAL A 128 -12.91 -2.59 -18.06
CA VAL A 128 -12.69 -4.05 -18.20
C VAL A 128 -13.59 -4.81 -17.24
N ALA A 129 -13.79 -4.30 -16.03
CA ALA A 129 -14.66 -4.88 -15.04
C ALA A 129 -15.30 -3.81 -14.16
N ALA A 130 -16.51 -4.09 -13.68
CA ALA A 130 -17.28 -3.23 -12.79
C ALA A 130 -17.99 -4.07 -11.70
N GLY A 131 -18.59 -3.37 -10.74
CA GLY A 131 -19.38 -4.00 -9.67
C GLY A 131 -18.53 -4.92 -8.78
N LEU A 132 -17.24 -4.61 -8.64
CA LEU A 132 -16.34 -5.24 -7.68
C LEU A 132 -16.45 -4.47 -6.35
N SER A 133 -16.09 -5.11 -5.24
CA SER A 133 -16.03 -4.42 -3.96
C SER A 133 -14.68 -3.69 -3.84
N ASN A 134 -13.59 -4.45 -3.84
CA ASN A 134 -12.23 -3.95 -3.78
C ASN A 134 -11.29 -4.91 -4.53
N PRO A 135 -11.08 -4.69 -5.84
CA PRO A 135 -10.20 -5.54 -6.65
C PRO A 135 -8.74 -5.38 -6.22
N TRP A 136 -8.27 -6.30 -5.37
CA TRP A 136 -6.99 -6.19 -4.68
C TRP A 136 -5.84 -6.80 -5.48
N GLY A 137 -6.04 -8.01 -5.99
CA GLY A 137 -5.07 -8.78 -6.80
C GLY A 137 -5.59 -9.00 -8.22
N LEU A 138 -4.69 -8.94 -9.20
CA LEU A 138 -4.99 -9.12 -10.63
C LEU A 138 -4.02 -10.11 -11.26
N ALA A 139 -4.52 -11.12 -11.97
CA ALA A 139 -3.70 -12.07 -12.72
C ALA A 139 -4.30 -12.35 -14.11
N PHE A 140 -3.54 -12.07 -15.16
CA PHE A 140 -3.95 -12.40 -16.53
C PHE A 140 -3.71 -13.88 -16.79
N LEU A 141 -4.78 -14.60 -17.10
CA LEU A 141 -4.72 -15.97 -17.56
C LEU A 141 -4.30 -16.01 -19.04
N PRO A 142 -3.88 -17.19 -19.54
CA PRO A 142 -3.82 -17.44 -20.98
C PRO A 142 -5.11 -17.02 -21.67
N GLU A 143 -5.03 -16.70 -22.96
CA GLU A 143 -6.15 -16.22 -23.79
C GLU A 143 -6.69 -14.83 -23.42
N GLY A 144 -6.16 -14.18 -22.38
CA GLY A 144 -6.47 -12.79 -22.03
C GLY A 144 -7.67 -12.62 -21.09
N LYS A 145 -8.07 -13.68 -20.38
CA LYS A 145 -9.02 -13.59 -19.26
C LYS A 145 -8.31 -13.01 -18.03
N LEU A 146 -9.06 -12.40 -17.13
CA LEU A 146 -8.51 -11.77 -15.93
C LEU A 146 -9.08 -12.42 -14.68
N LEU A 147 -8.22 -13.01 -13.86
CA LEU A 147 -8.53 -13.48 -12.52
C LEU A 147 -8.37 -12.32 -11.53
N VAL A 148 -9.40 -12.06 -10.74
CA VAL A 148 -9.47 -10.95 -9.79
C VAL A 148 -9.70 -11.49 -8.38
N ALA A 149 -8.79 -11.18 -7.47
CA ALA A 149 -8.98 -11.38 -6.04
C ALA A 149 -9.62 -10.12 -5.45
N ASP A 150 -10.85 -10.24 -4.95
CA ASP A 150 -11.60 -9.15 -4.33
C ASP A 150 -11.48 -9.23 -2.79
N ARG A 151 -11.17 -8.11 -2.12
CA ARG A 151 -10.86 -8.07 -0.68
C ARG A 151 -11.95 -8.68 0.19
N ASN A 152 -13.20 -8.67 -0.25
CA ASN A 152 -14.31 -9.28 0.47
C ASN A 152 -14.27 -10.83 0.53
N GLY A 153 -13.28 -11.48 -0.08
CA GLY A 153 -13.11 -12.93 -0.08
C GLY A 153 -13.52 -13.61 -1.39
N LYS A 154 -14.06 -12.86 -2.35
CA LYS A 154 -14.51 -13.42 -3.63
C LYS A 154 -13.39 -13.44 -4.65
N ILE A 155 -13.39 -14.48 -5.48
CA ILE A 155 -12.52 -14.59 -6.65
C ILE A 155 -13.42 -14.49 -7.88
N TYR A 156 -13.00 -13.72 -8.87
CA TYR A 156 -13.74 -13.56 -10.10
C TYR A 156 -12.89 -13.86 -11.32
N LEU A 157 -13.46 -14.62 -12.26
CA LEU A 157 -12.96 -14.72 -13.62
C LEU A 157 -13.70 -13.69 -14.48
N VAL A 158 -12.96 -12.76 -15.07
CA VAL A 158 -13.46 -11.72 -15.97
C VAL A 158 -13.05 -12.04 -17.39
N GLU A 159 -14.05 -12.22 -18.24
CA GLU A 159 -13.91 -12.49 -19.68
C GLU A 159 -13.68 -11.19 -20.47
N LYS A 160 -13.21 -11.30 -21.72
CA LYS A 160 -12.98 -10.13 -22.60
C LYS A 160 -14.25 -9.31 -22.89
N ASN A 161 -15.42 -9.95 -22.84
CA ASN A 161 -16.72 -9.31 -22.98
C ASN A 161 -17.22 -8.68 -21.66
N GLN A 162 -16.36 -8.58 -20.64
CA GLN A 162 -16.62 -8.06 -19.29
C GLN A 162 -17.56 -8.94 -18.44
N GLN A 163 -17.95 -10.12 -18.93
CA GLN A 163 -18.70 -11.07 -18.12
C GLN A 163 -17.85 -11.54 -16.95
N LYS A 164 -18.45 -11.53 -15.76
CA LYS A 164 -17.80 -11.88 -14.50
C LYS A 164 -18.45 -13.10 -13.89
N THR A 165 -17.66 -14.13 -13.63
CA THR A 165 -18.12 -15.38 -12.97
C THR A 165 -17.33 -15.58 -11.69
N GLU A 166 -18.00 -15.97 -10.60
CA GLU A 166 -17.34 -16.27 -9.33
C GLU A 166 -16.56 -17.59 -9.44
N VAL A 167 -15.34 -17.61 -8.93
CA VAL A 167 -14.49 -18.81 -8.83
C VAL A 167 -14.60 -19.36 -7.41
N THR A 168 -14.93 -20.64 -7.30
CA THR A 168 -15.17 -21.33 -6.02
C THR A 168 -13.92 -22.07 -5.53
N GLY A 169 -13.89 -22.42 -4.24
CA GLY A 169 -12.77 -23.17 -3.62
C GLY A 169 -11.58 -22.31 -3.18
N GLY A 170 -11.78 -20.98 -3.07
CA GLY A 170 -10.80 -20.07 -2.47
C GLY A 170 -10.66 -20.23 -0.95
N PRO A 171 -9.65 -19.59 -0.32
CA PRO A 171 -9.44 -19.69 1.12
C PRO A 171 -10.54 -18.95 1.90
N SER A 172 -10.80 -19.40 3.13
CA SER A 172 -11.54 -18.59 4.10
C SER A 172 -10.66 -17.44 4.58
N VAL A 173 -11.20 -16.22 4.58
CA VAL A 173 -10.44 -15.00 4.90
C VAL A 173 -11.11 -14.19 6.00
N LEU A 174 -10.31 -13.42 6.74
CA LEU A 174 -10.83 -12.39 7.64
C LEU A 174 -10.91 -11.04 6.91
N ALA A 175 -12.06 -10.77 6.28
CA ALA A 175 -12.33 -9.53 5.56
C ALA A 175 -12.67 -8.37 6.51
N GLU A 176 -11.69 -7.92 7.30
CA GLU A 176 -11.82 -6.82 8.25
C GLU A 176 -10.64 -5.85 8.15
N GLY A 177 -10.92 -4.54 8.27
CA GLY A 177 -9.90 -3.51 8.16
C GLY A 177 -9.22 -3.55 6.78
N GLN A 178 -7.91 -3.76 6.78
CA GLN A 178 -7.09 -3.93 5.57
C GLN A 178 -6.98 -5.41 5.13
N GLY A 179 -7.47 -6.35 5.94
CA GLY A 179 -7.43 -7.79 5.66
C GLY A 179 -8.54 -8.23 4.71
N GLY A 180 -8.37 -9.41 4.14
CA GLY A 180 -9.29 -10.07 3.24
C GLY A 180 -8.59 -11.08 2.34
N LEU A 181 -9.18 -11.34 1.17
CA LEU A 181 -8.44 -11.96 0.07
C LEU A 181 -7.62 -10.87 -0.65
N LEU A 182 -6.32 -11.08 -0.79
CA LEU A 182 -5.40 -10.02 -1.19
C LEU A 182 -4.85 -10.30 -2.58
N ASP A 183 -3.61 -10.74 -2.71
CA ASP A 183 -3.00 -10.87 -4.03
C ASP A 183 -3.37 -12.18 -4.72
N VAL A 184 -3.21 -12.17 -6.05
CA VAL A 184 -3.25 -13.39 -6.86
C VAL A 184 -2.14 -13.35 -7.91
N VAL A 185 -1.34 -14.40 -7.97
CA VAL A 185 -0.32 -14.60 -9.01
C VAL A 185 -0.39 -16.01 -9.58
N LEU A 186 -0.07 -16.13 -10.87
CA LEU A 186 0.04 -17.43 -11.52
C LEU A 186 1.45 -17.98 -11.32
N HIS A 187 1.57 -19.30 -11.25
CA HIS A 187 2.87 -19.96 -11.39
C HIS A 187 3.52 -19.58 -12.74
N PRO A 188 4.86 -19.45 -12.84
CA PRO A 188 5.54 -19.21 -14.12
C PRO A 188 5.17 -20.23 -15.22
N ASP A 189 5.07 -21.51 -14.87
CA ASP A 189 4.59 -22.60 -15.73
C ASP A 189 3.06 -22.86 -15.67
N PHE A 190 2.24 -21.83 -15.40
CA PHE A 190 0.78 -21.99 -15.26
C PHE A 190 0.13 -22.74 -16.42
N ALA A 191 0.57 -22.50 -17.66
CA ALA A 191 0.04 -23.17 -18.85
C ALA A 191 0.21 -24.71 -18.84
N LYS A 192 1.05 -25.25 -17.96
CA LYS A 192 1.27 -26.70 -17.80
C LYS A 192 0.70 -27.25 -16.50
N ASN A 193 0.82 -26.49 -15.41
CA ASN A 193 0.55 -27.01 -14.07
C ASN A 193 -0.69 -26.40 -13.39
N HIS A 194 -1.22 -25.31 -13.96
CA HIS A 194 -2.42 -24.60 -13.53
C HIS A 194 -2.37 -24.07 -12.09
N TRP A 195 -1.18 -23.97 -11.50
CA TRP A 195 -1.02 -23.47 -10.13
C TRP A 195 -1.22 -21.96 -10.05
N VAL A 196 -2.14 -21.54 -9.18
CA VAL A 196 -2.39 -20.15 -8.81
C VAL A 196 -2.16 -19.98 -7.31
N TYR A 197 -1.63 -18.83 -6.92
CA TYR A 197 -1.26 -18.48 -5.55
C TYR A 197 -2.12 -17.31 -5.09
N PHE A 198 -2.66 -17.41 -3.89
CA PHE A 198 -3.44 -16.37 -3.24
C PHE A 198 -2.81 -16.01 -1.91
N SER A 199 -2.60 -14.71 -1.67
CA SER A 199 -2.30 -14.21 -0.35
C SER A 199 -3.57 -13.71 0.32
N TYR A 200 -3.70 -13.91 1.63
CA TYR A 200 -4.92 -13.57 2.35
C TYR A 200 -4.68 -13.38 3.84
N SER A 201 -5.66 -12.79 4.53
CA SER A 201 -5.71 -12.74 5.99
C SER A 201 -6.24 -14.07 6.54
N ALA A 202 -5.34 -15.00 6.85
CA ALA A 202 -5.69 -16.18 7.64
C ALA A 202 -6.07 -15.76 9.06
N PHE A 203 -6.95 -16.52 9.71
CA PHE A 203 -7.41 -16.22 11.05
C PHE A 203 -7.66 -17.45 11.90
N LYS A 204 -7.61 -17.26 13.20
CA LYS A 204 -7.98 -18.27 14.20
C LYS A 204 -8.62 -17.60 15.41
N ASP A 205 -9.46 -18.35 16.11
CA ASP A 205 -9.98 -17.93 17.40
C ASP A 205 -8.96 -18.24 18.50
N ALA A 206 -8.81 -17.32 19.45
CA ALA A 206 -7.95 -17.45 20.62
C ALA A 206 -8.67 -16.85 21.84
N PRO A 207 -8.26 -17.19 23.09
CA PRO A 207 -8.87 -16.64 24.31
C PRO A 207 -8.93 -15.11 24.31
N GLU A 208 -7.92 -14.48 23.73
CA GLU A 208 -7.78 -13.04 23.65
C GLU A 208 -8.55 -12.40 22.47
N GLY A 209 -9.27 -13.20 21.69
CA GLY A 209 -10.10 -12.79 20.55
C GLY A 209 -9.63 -13.38 19.22
N LYS A 210 -10.29 -12.97 18.13
CA LYS A 210 -9.93 -13.43 16.78
C LYS A 210 -8.60 -12.81 16.33
N LEU A 211 -7.62 -13.67 16.09
CA LEU A 211 -6.29 -13.30 15.59
C LEU A 211 -6.20 -13.52 14.08
N SER A 212 -5.31 -12.79 13.41
CA SER A 212 -5.06 -12.96 11.98
C SER A 212 -3.61 -12.75 11.58
N THR A 213 -3.22 -13.32 10.45
CA THR A 213 -1.91 -13.15 9.82
C THR A 213 -1.98 -13.16 8.30
N THR A 214 -0.90 -12.76 7.64
CA THR A 214 -0.73 -12.95 6.20
C THR A 214 -0.37 -14.40 5.92
N ALA A 215 -1.13 -15.05 5.05
CA ALA A 215 -0.87 -16.41 4.59
C ALA A 215 -0.86 -16.48 3.07
N VAL A 216 -0.26 -17.54 2.54
CA VAL A 216 -0.28 -17.88 1.11
C VAL A 216 -0.79 -19.31 0.93
N MET A 217 -1.80 -19.45 0.07
CA MET A 217 -2.31 -20.73 -0.38
C MET A 217 -2.07 -20.85 -1.89
N ARG A 218 -1.64 -22.03 -2.35
CA ARG A 218 -1.71 -22.40 -3.76
C ARG A 218 -2.85 -23.37 -4.04
N ALA A 219 -3.42 -23.30 -5.23
CA ALA A 219 -4.47 -24.19 -5.73
C ALA A 219 -4.33 -24.35 -7.24
N LYS A 220 -4.90 -25.42 -7.80
CA LYS A 220 -5.04 -25.55 -9.26
C LYS A 220 -6.34 -24.89 -9.70
N LEU A 221 -6.27 -24.13 -10.79
CA LEU A 221 -7.44 -23.54 -11.43
C LEU A 221 -7.90 -24.39 -12.61
N ASP A 222 -9.16 -24.83 -12.56
CA ASP A 222 -9.87 -25.45 -13.68
C ASP A 222 -11.20 -24.73 -13.92
N GLY A 223 -11.27 -23.98 -15.01
CA GLY A 223 -12.40 -23.09 -15.30
C GLY A 223 -12.67 -22.10 -14.16
N THR A 224 -13.75 -22.33 -13.42
CA THR A 224 -14.19 -21.51 -12.28
C THR A 224 -14.10 -22.25 -10.94
N GLN A 225 -13.31 -23.31 -10.86
CA GLN A 225 -13.12 -24.10 -9.64
C GLN A 225 -11.65 -24.17 -9.27
N LEU A 226 -11.36 -23.97 -7.98
CA LEU A 226 -10.06 -24.25 -7.39
C LEU A 226 -10.05 -25.63 -6.72
N SER A 227 -8.96 -26.38 -6.92
CA SER A 227 -8.70 -27.70 -6.31
C SER A 227 -7.26 -27.79 -5.79
N ASP A 228 -6.91 -28.90 -5.13
CA ASP A 228 -5.57 -29.16 -4.60
C ASP A 228 -5.02 -28.03 -3.69
N GLN A 229 -5.87 -27.44 -2.86
CA GLN A 229 -5.50 -26.33 -1.97
C GLN A 229 -4.39 -26.74 -1.00
N LYS A 230 -3.31 -25.96 -0.95
CA LYS A 230 -2.22 -26.12 0.01
C LYS A 230 -1.80 -24.76 0.56
N ILE A 231 -1.82 -24.61 1.88
CA ILE A 231 -1.22 -23.47 2.56
C ILE A 231 0.30 -23.70 2.57
N ILE A 232 1.05 -22.78 1.97
CA ILE A 232 2.50 -22.89 1.82
C ILE A 232 3.26 -21.89 2.70
N PHE A 233 2.57 -20.88 3.22
CA PHE A 233 3.15 -19.88 4.09
C PHE A 233 2.09 -19.29 5.03
N GLU A 234 2.47 -19.09 6.28
CA GLU A 234 1.69 -18.34 7.28
C GLU A 234 2.67 -17.54 8.14
N ALA A 235 2.64 -16.22 8.07
CA ALA A 235 3.54 -15.38 8.86
C ALA A 235 3.22 -15.50 10.36
N LEU A 236 4.24 -15.65 11.19
CA LEU A 236 4.10 -15.67 12.65
C LEU A 236 4.77 -14.45 13.29
N PRO A 237 4.24 -13.95 14.42
CA PRO A 237 3.03 -14.42 15.11
C PRO A 237 1.72 -13.92 14.47
N TYR A 238 0.61 -14.57 14.84
CA TYR A 238 -0.74 -14.04 14.61
C TYR A 238 -1.00 -12.81 15.49
N SER A 239 -1.82 -11.86 15.02
CA SER A 239 -2.10 -10.60 15.72
C SER A 239 -3.59 -10.27 15.77
N LYS A 240 -4.02 -9.54 16.82
CA LYS A 240 -5.37 -8.96 16.94
C LYS A 240 -5.60 -7.78 15.99
N THR A 241 -4.54 -7.19 15.45
CA THR A 241 -4.70 -6.02 14.59
C THR A 241 -5.34 -6.39 13.25
N ARG A 242 -5.89 -5.39 12.54
CA ARG A 242 -6.56 -5.52 11.22
C ARG A 242 -5.91 -4.64 10.16
N HIS A 243 -4.65 -4.30 10.34
CA HIS A 243 -3.88 -3.44 9.44
C HIS A 243 -2.47 -4.01 9.21
N HIS A 244 -1.82 -3.51 8.16
CA HIS A 244 -0.45 -3.78 7.73
C HIS A 244 -0.17 -5.24 7.35
N TYR A 245 -1.02 -5.85 6.52
CA TYR A 245 -0.79 -7.22 6.03
C TYR A 245 0.30 -7.31 4.95
N GLY A 246 0.66 -6.20 4.28
CA GLY A 246 1.45 -6.24 3.06
C GLY A 246 0.78 -7.08 1.98
N SER A 247 1.26 -8.30 1.77
CA SER A 247 0.68 -9.41 1.00
C SER A 247 0.89 -9.41 -0.50
N ARG A 248 1.74 -8.55 -1.06
CA ARG A 248 2.06 -8.61 -2.50
C ARG A 248 2.96 -9.80 -2.80
N MET A 249 2.76 -10.43 -3.96
CA MET A 249 3.53 -11.58 -4.42
C MET A 249 4.14 -11.34 -5.80
N VAL A 250 5.35 -11.85 -6.03
CA VAL A 250 5.96 -11.90 -7.36
C VAL A 250 6.90 -13.10 -7.49
N PHE A 251 6.89 -13.76 -8.65
CA PHE A 251 7.87 -14.80 -8.96
C PHE A 251 9.09 -14.20 -9.66
N ASP A 252 10.28 -14.67 -9.29
CA ASP A 252 11.48 -14.42 -10.10
C ASP A 252 11.60 -15.40 -11.28
N LYS A 253 12.59 -15.16 -12.14
CA LYS A 253 12.89 -16.02 -13.29
C LYS A 253 13.38 -17.44 -12.93
N ASN A 254 13.74 -17.67 -11.67
CA ASN A 254 14.21 -18.96 -11.17
C ASN A 254 13.08 -19.75 -10.50
N GLY A 255 11.85 -19.22 -10.47
CA GLY A 255 10.69 -19.87 -9.84
C GLY A 255 10.58 -19.62 -8.34
N HIS A 256 11.36 -18.70 -7.77
CA HIS A 256 11.19 -18.32 -6.36
C HIS A 256 10.05 -17.32 -6.20
N LEU A 257 9.21 -17.55 -5.20
CA LEU A 257 8.13 -16.67 -4.79
C LEU A 257 8.62 -15.68 -3.74
N PHE A 258 8.43 -14.39 -4.02
CA PHE A 258 8.59 -13.32 -3.05
C PHE A 258 7.24 -12.92 -2.47
N VAL A 259 7.18 -12.69 -1.15
CA VAL A 259 5.94 -12.33 -0.44
C VAL A 259 6.22 -11.19 0.53
N THR A 260 5.46 -10.10 0.44
CA THR A 260 5.56 -9.00 1.40
C THR A 260 4.70 -9.25 2.64
N VAL A 261 5.20 -8.94 3.83
CA VAL A 261 4.46 -9.07 5.09
C VAL A 261 4.70 -7.81 5.92
N GLY A 262 3.64 -7.05 6.19
CA GLY A 262 3.77 -5.86 7.04
C GLY A 262 3.86 -6.20 8.53
N GLU A 263 4.15 -5.18 9.35
CA GLU A 263 4.54 -5.37 10.75
C GLU A 263 3.38 -5.51 11.73
N ARG A 264 2.14 -5.34 11.26
CA ARG A 264 0.89 -5.55 12.01
C ARG A 264 0.68 -4.63 13.22
N GLY A 265 1.22 -3.41 13.19
CA GLY A 265 1.03 -2.38 14.21
C GLY A 265 1.93 -2.49 15.44
N SER A 266 2.87 -3.46 15.45
CA SER A 266 3.90 -3.60 16.48
C SER A 266 5.25 -3.05 16.00
N GLU A 267 5.26 -1.74 15.72
CA GLU A 267 6.37 -1.07 15.04
C GLU A 267 7.71 -1.26 15.77
N LYS A 268 7.73 -1.24 17.11
CA LYS A 268 8.97 -1.29 17.90
C LYS A 268 9.58 -2.69 17.99
N THR A 269 8.84 -3.73 17.62
CA THR A 269 9.25 -5.13 17.81
C THR A 269 9.39 -5.84 16.49
N ASN A 270 8.30 -5.92 15.72
CA ASN A 270 8.22 -6.82 14.57
C ASN A 270 9.23 -6.52 13.45
N PRO A 271 9.33 -5.28 12.93
CA PRO A 271 10.19 -4.98 11.78
C PRO A 271 11.64 -5.36 12.00
N GLN A 272 12.17 -5.07 13.20
CA GLN A 272 13.58 -5.25 13.55
C GLN A 272 13.88 -6.62 14.19
N ASN A 273 12.86 -7.37 14.63
CA ASN A 273 13.04 -8.72 15.15
C ASN A 273 13.10 -9.74 14.01
N LEU A 274 14.23 -10.42 13.85
CA LEU A 274 14.42 -11.49 12.86
C LEU A 274 13.79 -12.83 13.28
N ASP A 275 13.38 -12.99 14.55
CA ASP A 275 12.61 -14.14 15.03
C ASP A 275 11.09 -13.96 14.81
N SER A 276 10.69 -12.92 14.05
CA SER A 276 9.31 -12.66 13.61
C SER A 276 9.27 -12.60 12.08
N ASP A 277 8.20 -13.16 11.48
CA ASP A 277 7.94 -13.06 10.04
C ASP A 277 7.30 -11.70 9.66
N LEU A 278 7.01 -10.84 10.63
CA LEU A 278 6.28 -9.59 10.40
C LEU A 278 7.24 -8.42 10.09
N GLY A 279 6.86 -7.55 9.16
CA GLY A 279 7.70 -6.42 8.71
C GLY A 279 8.88 -6.86 7.87
N LYS A 280 8.64 -7.80 6.95
CA LYS A 280 9.64 -8.53 6.15
C LYS A 280 9.20 -8.64 4.69
N ILE A 281 10.17 -8.92 3.83
CA ILE A 281 9.90 -9.56 2.53
C ILE A 281 10.52 -10.95 2.58
N HIS A 282 9.72 -11.96 2.24
CA HIS A 282 10.13 -13.36 2.22
C HIS A 282 10.44 -13.82 0.80
N ARG A 283 11.33 -14.80 0.66
CA ARG A 283 11.65 -15.52 -0.57
C ARG A 283 11.63 -17.03 -0.29
N MET A 284 10.84 -17.77 -1.07
CA MET A 284 10.62 -19.21 -0.92
C MET A 284 10.55 -19.90 -2.30
N ASN A 285 10.67 -21.22 -2.33
CA ASN A 285 10.30 -22.01 -3.51
C ASN A 285 8.79 -21.97 -3.72
N ASP A 286 8.32 -22.43 -4.87
CA ASP A 286 6.89 -22.46 -5.23
C ASP A 286 6.03 -23.34 -4.29
N ASP A 287 6.64 -24.23 -3.51
CA ASP A 287 5.98 -25.05 -2.49
C ASP A 287 6.03 -24.46 -1.07
N GLY A 288 6.64 -23.29 -0.90
CA GLY A 288 6.81 -22.60 0.39
C GLY A 288 8.08 -22.94 1.15
N THR A 289 8.89 -23.90 0.68
CA THR A 289 10.16 -24.23 1.34
C THR A 289 11.19 -23.10 1.17
N PRO A 290 12.07 -22.86 2.16
CA PRO A 290 13.05 -21.78 2.08
C PRO A 290 14.10 -22.04 1.00
N VAL A 291 14.42 -21.01 0.22
CA VAL A 291 15.50 -21.05 -0.79
C VAL A 291 16.85 -21.24 -0.08
N ALA A 292 17.69 -22.13 -0.61
CA ALA A 292 18.96 -22.57 -0.01
C ALA A 292 19.86 -21.41 0.46
N ASP A 293 19.98 -20.38 -0.38
CA ASP A 293 20.89 -19.26 -0.17
C ASP A 293 20.25 -18.09 0.59
N ASN A 294 19.05 -18.22 1.20
CA ASN A 294 18.48 -17.12 1.98
C ASN A 294 19.43 -16.61 3.08
N PRO A 295 19.42 -15.31 3.41
CA PRO A 295 20.36 -14.71 4.36
C PRO A 295 20.15 -15.13 5.82
N PHE A 296 18.90 -15.46 6.21
CA PHE A 296 18.53 -15.73 7.62
C PHE A 296 17.90 -17.12 7.77
N ARG A 297 18.62 -18.16 7.33
CA ARG A 297 18.13 -19.55 7.27
C ARG A 297 17.86 -20.19 8.62
N ASP A 298 18.55 -19.73 9.65
CA ASP A 298 18.44 -20.16 11.04
C ASP A 298 17.32 -19.42 11.81
N LYS A 299 16.67 -18.45 11.16
CA LYS A 299 15.59 -17.63 11.74
C LYS A 299 14.23 -18.06 11.22
N THR A 300 13.22 -17.98 12.08
CA THR A 300 11.82 -18.35 11.79
C THR A 300 11.68 -19.52 10.82
N LYS A 301 11.18 -19.28 9.60
CA LYS A 301 10.97 -20.27 8.52
C LYS A 301 12.13 -20.33 7.54
N GLY A 302 13.20 -19.57 7.76
CA GLY A 302 14.35 -19.44 6.87
C GLY A 302 14.04 -18.70 5.58
N THR A 303 12.90 -18.01 5.49
CA THR A 303 12.39 -17.38 4.26
C THR A 303 12.66 -15.89 4.18
N ILE A 304 13.15 -15.23 5.24
CA ILE A 304 13.39 -13.78 5.23
C ILE A 304 14.44 -13.42 4.15
N TYR A 305 14.07 -12.53 3.24
CA TYR A 305 14.94 -11.97 2.21
C TYR A 305 15.42 -10.57 2.57
N SER A 306 14.53 -9.72 3.09
CA SER A 306 14.85 -8.40 3.66
C SER A 306 13.93 -8.07 4.83
N TRP A 307 14.29 -7.08 5.64
CA TRP A 307 13.64 -6.77 6.91
C TRP A 307 13.63 -5.27 7.20
N GLY A 308 12.94 -4.86 8.28
CA GLY A 308 12.78 -3.46 8.63
C GLY A 308 11.74 -2.73 7.78
N HIS A 309 10.65 -3.41 7.44
CA HIS A 309 9.53 -2.87 6.64
C HIS A 309 8.32 -2.55 7.53
N ARG A 310 7.53 -1.55 7.15
CA ARG A 310 6.26 -1.19 7.79
C ARG A 310 5.08 -1.89 7.14
N ASN A 311 4.69 -1.46 5.94
CA ASN A 311 3.53 -2.00 5.24
C ASN A 311 3.74 -2.00 3.71
N PRO A 312 4.52 -2.96 3.21
CA PRO A 312 4.86 -3.10 1.79
C PRO A 312 3.66 -3.52 0.93
N GLN A 313 3.16 -2.62 0.10
CA GLN A 313 1.91 -2.77 -0.67
C GLN A 313 2.13 -3.08 -2.16
N GLY A 314 3.24 -2.60 -2.73
CA GLY A 314 3.62 -2.82 -4.12
C GLY A 314 4.91 -3.63 -4.19
N LEU A 315 5.01 -4.54 -5.17
CA LEU A 315 6.17 -5.40 -5.38
C LEU A 315 6.20 -5.81 -6.84
N LEU A 316 7.34 -5.63 -7.52
CA LEU A 316 7.57 -6.18 -8.85
C LEU A 316 9.05 -6.52 -9.05
N ILE A 317 9.31 -7.43 -9.98
CA ILE A 317 10.66 -7.69 -10.47
C ILE A 317 10.73 -7.13 -11.89
N ASP A 318 11.71 -6.27 -12.14
CA ASP A 318 12.10 -5.90 -13.50
C ASP A 318 12.66 -7.16 -14.19
N PRO A 319 12.00 -7.68 -15.24
CA PRO A 319 12.40 -8.92 -15.86
C PRO A 319 13.73 -8.80 -16.62
N ALA A 320 14.12 -7.59 -17.04
CA ALA A 320 15.37 -7.35 -17.76
C ALA A 320 16.57 -7.33 -16.80
N THR A 321 16.42 -6.72 -15.63
CA THR A 321 17.54 -6.51 -14.69
C THR A 321 17.51 -7.43 -13.47
N GLY A 322 16.36 -8.02 -13.15
CA GLY A 322 16.13 -8.74 -11.89
C GLY A 322 15.96 -7.81 -10.68
N THR A 323 15.84 -6.49 -10.89
CA THR A 323 15.67 -5.53 -9.80
C THR A 323 14.31 -5.71 -9.14
N LEU A 324 14.30 -5.99 -7.83
CA LEU A 324 13.09 -6.10 -7.03
C LEU A 324 12.71 -4.70 -6.51
N TRP A 325 11.64 -4.14 -7.05
CA TRP A 325 11.08 -2.85 -6.64
C TRP A 325 9.92 -3.05 -5.67
N GLU A 326 9.79 -2.14 -4.72
CA GLU A 326 8.81 -2.22 -3.64
C GLU A 326 8.29 -0.81 -3.31
N THR A 327 7.01 -0.71 -2.94
CA THR A 327 6.48 0.52 -2.35
C THR A 327 5.70 0.24 -1.07
N GLU A 328 5.97 1.00 -0.02
CA GLU A 328 5.33 0.82 1.27
C GLU A 328 4.70 2.09 1.84
N HIS A 329 3.72 1.89 2.73
CA HIS A 329 3.13 2.99 3.48
C HIS A 329 4.03 3.36 4.65
N GLY A 330 4.39 4.64 4.72
CA GLY A 330 4.83 5.28 5.95
C GLY A 330 3.66 5.58 6.89
N PRO A 331 3.94 6.17 8.06
CA PRO A 331 2.93 6.60 9.02
C PRO A 331 2.17 7.86 8.49
N ARG A 332 2.30 9.02 9.14
CA ARG A 332 1.82 10.30 8.59
C ARG A 332 2.94 10.94 7.78
N GLY A 333 2.94 10.67 6.47
CA GLY A 333 4.10 10.96 5.62
C GLY A 333 5.09 9.81 5.62
N GLY A 334 6.06 9.89 4.71
CA GLY A 334 7.18 8.95 4.62
C GLY A 334 6.82 7.62 3.96
N ASP A 335 5.88 7.63 3.02
CA ASP A 335 5.74 6.50 2.10
C ASP A 335 7.00 6.40 1.24
N GLU A 336 7.37 5.19 0.81
CA GLU A 336 8.65 4.96 0.14
C GLU A 336 8.53 4.16 -1.15
N LEU A 337 9.49 4.38 -2.05
CA LEU A 337 9.81 3.48 -3.16
C LEU A 337 11.22 2.94 -2.95
N ASN A 338 11.35 1.62 -2.85
CA ASN A 338 12.57 0.93 -2.50
C ASN A 338 13.06 0.01 -3.63
N ILE A 339 14.38 -0.19 -3.67
CA ILE A 339 14.99 -1.34 -4.36
C ILE A 339 15.42 -2.32 -3.29
N ILE A 340 14.84 -3.52 -3.33
CA ILE A 340 15.01 -4.55 -2.32
C ILE A 340 16.26 -5.37 -2.58
N ARG A 341 17.12 -5.47 -1.55
CA ARG A 341 18.37 -6.23 -1.57
C ARG A 341 18.32 -7.36 -0.56
N LYS A 342 18.97 -8.47 -0.93
CA LYS A 342 19.13 -9.65 -0.08
C LYS A 342 19.87 -9.29 1.22
N GLY A 343 19.28 -9.63 2.35
CA GLY A 343 19.84 -9.44 3.70
C GLY A 343 19.74 -8.01 4.24
N ALA A 344 19.24 -7.06 3.45
CA ALA A 344 19.25 -5.65 3.82
C ALA A 344 18.13 -5.28 4.81
N ASN A 345 18.43 -4.30 5.65
CA ASN A 345 17.50 -3.66 6.59
C ASN A 345 17.01 -2.34 6.01
N TYR A 346 15.69 -2.18 5.89
CA TYR A 346 15.03 -0.95 5.40
C TYR A 346 14.67 0.02 6.53
N GLY A 347 15.00 -0.37 7.77
CA GLY A 347 15.23 0.56 8.86
C GLY A 347 14.00 0.98 9.65
N TRP A 348 12.77 0.69 9.21
CA TRP A 348 11.57 0.96 10.01
C TRP A 348 11.62 0.22 11.36
N PRO A 349 11.26 0.85 12.51
CA PRO A 349 10.96 2.27 12.70
C PRO A 349 12.17 3.09 13.19
N VAL A 350 13.38 2.52 13.17
CA VAL A 350 14.61 3.18 13.64
C VAL A 350 14.90 4.43 12.82
N ILE A 351 14.67 4.35 11.50
CA ILE A 351 14.63 5.49 10.60
C ILE A 351 13.23 5.63 9.99
N SER A 352 12.82 6.86 9.70
CA SER A 352 11.54 7.17 9.05
C SER A 352 11.57 8.59 8.49
N TYR A 353 10.95 8.80 7.34
CA TYR A 353 10.66 10.15 6.83
C TYR A 353 9.32 10.73 7.34
N GLY A 354 8.50 9.89 7.96
CA GLY A 354 7.19 10.25 8.51
C GLY A 354 7.18 10.42 10.02
N ILE A 355 6.09 11.04 10.51
CA ILE A 355 5.79 11.20 11.93
C ILE A 355 4.59 10.34 12.34
N ASN A 356 4.33 10.23 13.63
CA ASN A 356 3.16 9.53 14.12
C ASN A 356 1.88 10.30 13.74
N TYR A 357 0.76 9.58 13.60
CA TYR A 357 -0.51 10.22 13.22
C TYR A 357 -0.94 11.29 14.22
N ASP A 358 -0.65 11.05 15.51
CA ASP A 358 -0.89 11.95 16.63
C ASP A 358 0.00 13.22 16.62
N GLY A 359 0.90 13.36 15.64
CA GLY A 359 1.80 14.49 15.45
C GLY A 359 3.16 14.34 16.11
N LYS A 360 3.39 13.32 16.94
CA LYS A 360 4.67 13.10 17.61
C LYS A 360 5.72 12.55 16.64
N VAL A 361 6.99 12.85 16.93
CA VAL A 361 8.11 12.27 16.21
C VAL A 361 8.24 10.78 16.57
N ILE A 362 8.40 9.92 15.56
CA ILE A 362 8.71 8.49 15.75
C ILE A 362 10.20 8.30 16.02
N THR A 363 11.02 8.98 15.21
CA THR A 363 12.48 9.01 15.29
C THR A 363 12.97 10.29 14.62
N ASP A 364 14.06 10.87 15.13
CA ASP A 364 14.75 11.99 14.48
C ASP A 364 15.72 11.53 13.39
N LEU A 365 15.93 10.20 13.26
CA LEU A 365 16.85 9.62 12.30
C LEU A 365 16.15 9.40 10.96
N LYS A 366 16.72 9.96 9.89
CA LYS A 366 16.34 9.68 8.50
C LYS A 366 17.27 8.66 7.83
N ALA A 367 18.46 8.47 8.39
CA ALA A 367 19.46 7.53 7.92
C ALA A 367 20.26 7.00 9.11
N LYS A 368 20.76 5.77 8.98
CA LYS A 368 21.65 5.13 9.95
C LYS A 368 22.50 4.09 9.25
N GLU A 369 23.75 3.93 9.68
CA GLU A 369 24.64 2.89 9.15
C GLU A 369 24.00 1.50 9.26
N GLY A 370 24.16 0.69 8.22
CA GLY A 370 23.56 -0.65 8.13
C GLY A 370 22.09 -0.67 7.68
N MET A 371 21.50 0.48 7.35
CA MET A 371 20.13 0.60 6.85
C MET A 371 20.11 1.21 5.46
N GLU A 372 19.29 0.65 4.59
CA GLU A 372 19.09 1.12 3.22
C GLU A 372 18.26 2.41 3.20
N GLN A 373 18.33 3.12 2.07
CA GLN A 373 17.56 4.33 1.82
C GLN A 373 16.63 4.15 0.64
N ALA A 374 15.46 4.78 0.72
CA ALA A 374 14.49 4.80 -0.35
C ALA A 374 15.03 5.52 -1.59
N GLN A 375 14.60 5.06 -2.77
CA GLN A 375 14.89 5.75 -4.04
C GLN A 375 14.09 7.04 -4.18
N THR A 376 12.93 7.11 -3.53
CA THR A 376 12.18 8.35 -3.24
C THR A 376 11.24 8.12 -2.05
N TYR A 377 10.74 9.20 -1.47
CA TYR A 377 9.74 9.16 -0.41
C TYR A 377 8.69 10.26 -0.58
N TRP A 378 7.48 10.05 -0.05
CA TRP A 378 6.36 11.01 -0.16
C TRP A 378 5.97 11.59 1.20
N VAL A 379 6.09 12.91 1.31
CA VAL A 379 5.54 13.71 2.42
C VAL A 379 4.75 14.87 1.81
N PRO A 380 3.41 14.88 1.92
CA PRO A 380 2.56 13.91 2.61
C PRO A 380 2.47 12.54 1.91
N SER A 381 2.12 11.50 2.68
CA SER A 381 1.88 10.14 2.18
C SER A 381 0.79 10.11 1.11
N ILE A 382 1.09 9.48 -0.03
CA ILE A 382 0.15 9.18 -1.13
C ILE A 382 -0.63 7.88 -0.89
N ALA A 383 -0.22 7.09 0.11
CA ALA A 383 -0.62 5.72 0.37
C ALA A 383 -0.43 4.84 -0.88
N PRO A 384 0.83 4.55 -1.28
CA PRO A 384 1.15 3.82 -2.50
C PRO A 384 0.54 2.41 -2.47
N SER A 385 0.15 1.89 -3.62
CA SER A 385 -0.51 0.58 -3.71
C SER A 385 0.14 -0.29 -4.78
N GLY A 386 -0.61 -0.67 -5.83
CA GLY A 386 -0.04 -1.41 -6.96
C GLY A 386 1.15 -0.67 -7.57
N LEU A 387 2.09 -1.45 -8.09
CA LEU A 387 3.32 -1.00 -8.72
C LEU A 387 3.48 -1.75 -10.04
N ALA A 388 3.76 -1.03 -11.13
CA ALA A 388 4.01 -1.63 -12.43
C ALA A 388 5.17 -0.92 -13.15
N LEU A 389 6.01 -1.70 -13.84
CA LEU A 389 7.05 -1.19 -14.74
C LEU A 389 6.48 -1.15 -16.16
N VAL A 390 6.61 0.00 -16.84
CA VAL A 390 6.16 0.13 -18.22
C VAL A 390 7.26 -0.29 -19.17
N GLU A 391 7.12 -1.46 -19.79
CA GLU A 391 8.08 -1.97 -20.79
C GLU A 391 7.53 -1.93 -22.22
N SER A 392 6.21 -1.76 -22.34
CA SER A 392 5.46 -1.87 -23.58
C SER A 392 5.75 -0.72 -24.55
N SER A 393 5.92 -1.07 -25.83
CA SER A 393 6.02 -0.11 -26.94
C SER A 393 4.71 0.63 -27.22
N ARG A 394 3.59 0.24 -26.59
CA ARG A 394 2.34 1.01 -26.66
C ARG A 394 2.43 2.36 -25.95
N TYR A 395 3.36 2.50 -25.01
CA TYR A 395 3.61 3.76 -24.31
C TYR A 395 5.08 4.18 -24.47
N PRO A 396 5.54 4.58 -25.67
CA PRO A 396 6.96 4.85 -25.91
C PRO A 396 7.54 5.87 -24.92
N ALA A 397 6.79 6.93 -24.60
CA ALA A 397 7.20 7.99 -23.68
C ALA A 397 7.18 7.58 -22.19
N TRP A 398 6.58 6.44 -21.85
CA TRP A 398 6.54 5.91 -20.49
C TRP A 398 7.47 4.72 -20.29
N LYS A 399 8.12 4.22 -21.35
CA LYS A 399 8.99 3.05 -21.28
C LYS A 399 10.11 3.26 -20.26
N GLY A 400 10.27 2.32 -19.34
CA GLY A 400 11.24 2.37 -18.23
C GLY A 400 10.75 3.11 -16.98
N ASN A 401 9.52 3.64 -16.98
CA ASN A 401 8.95 4.31 -15.83
C ASN A 401 8.15 3.36 -14.95
N LEU A 402 7.99 3.74 -13.68
CA LEU A 402 7.10 3.07 -12.75
C LEU A 402 5.75 3.78 -12.70
N LEU A 403 4.69 3.00 -12.64
CA LEU A 403 3.33 3.43 -12.31
C LEU A 403 3.04 2.99 -10.87
N VAL A 404 2.64 3.94 -10.03
CA VAL A 404 2.36 3.73 -8.61
C VAL A 404 0.93 4.18 -8.32
N GLY A 405 0.08 3.28 -7.83
CA GLY A 405 -1.27 3.65 -7.42
C GLY A 405 -1.26 4.53 -6.16
N SER A 406 -2.12 5.55 -6.09
CA SER A 406 -2.34 6.36 -4.90
C SER A 406 -3.75 6.12 -4.35
N LEU A 407 -3.81 5.47 -3.17
CA LEU A 407 -5.07 5.25 -2.47
C LEU A 407 -5.61 6.56 -1.90
N ARG A 408 -4.74 7.39 -1.31
CA ARG A 408 -5.16 8.60 -0.60
C ARG A 408 -5.65 9.66 -1.57
N PHE A 409 -4.87 9.93 -2.61
CA PHE A 409 -5.14 11.04 -3.54
C PHE A 409 -5.86 10.62 -4.83
N LYS A 410 -6.23 9.33 -4.94
CA LYS A 410 -7.16 8.83 -5.97
C LYS A 410 -6.68 9.09 -7.40
N TYR A 411 -5.39 8.87 -7.63
CA TYR A 411 -4.75 9.01 -8.93
C TYR A 411 -3.72 7.91 -9.16
N LEU A 412 -3.26 7.77 -10.39
CA LEU A 412 -2.08 6.98 -10.72
C LEU A 412 -0.87 7.91 -10.82
N ASN A 413 0.24 7.58 -10.18
CA ASN A 413 1.47 8.36 -10.24
C ASN A 413 2.45 7.72 -11.22
N ARG A 414 2.96 8.48 -12.19
CA ARG A 414 4.05 8.01 -13.07
C ARG A 414 5.37 8.55 -12.56
N CYS A 415 6.21 7.67 -12.04
CA CYS A 415 7.58 7.97 -11.63
C CYS A 415 8.54 7.75 -12.80
N VAL A 416 9.13 8.83 -13.32
CA VAL A 416 10.15 8.80 -14.37
C VAL A 416 11.48 8.40 -13.74
N LEU A 417 12.07 7.32 -14.25
CA LEU A 417 13.33 6.79 -13.74
C LEU A 417 14.52 7.25 -14.58
N LYS A 418 15.61 7.59 -13.89
CA LYS A 418 16.96 7.71 -14.47
C LYS A 418 17.96 7.10 -13.52
N ASN A 419 18.70 6.08 -13.98
CA ASN A 419 19.68 5.35 -13.17
C ASN A 419 19.07 4.89 -11.83
N ASN A 420 17.89 4.26 -11.89
CA ASN A 420 17.15 3.77 -10.73
C ASN A 420 16.72 4.84 -9.69
N LYS A 421 16.75 6.12 -10.06
CA LYS A 421 16.22 7.22 -9.24
C LYS A 421 15.01 7.85 -9.89
N VAL A 422 14.05 8.26 -9.08
CA VAL A 422 12.91 9.05 -9.55
C VAL A 422 13.40 10.48 -9.80
N VAL A 423 13.30 10.94 -11.05
CA VAL A 423 13.70 12.30 -11.46
C VAL A 423 12.54 13.22 -11.76
N LYS A 424 11.34 12.64 -11.94
CA LYS A 424 10.09 13.37 -12.18
C LYS A 424 8.90 12.50 -11.82
N GLU A 425 7.84 13.16 -11.38
CA GLU A 425 6.53 12.55 -11.15
C GLU A 425 5.47 13.23 -12.01
N GLU A 426 4.46 12.48 -12.45
CA GLU A 426 3.29 13.00 -13.14
C GLU A 426 2.03 12.35 -12.55
N ILE A 427 1.07 13.19 -12.15
CA ILE A 427 -0.25 12.75 -11.71
C ILE A 427 -1.08 12.39 -12.94
N LEU A 428 -1.38 11.11 -13.08
CA LEU A 428 -2.24 10.55 -14.11
C LEU A 428 -3.65 10.31 -13.55
N PHE A 429 -4.63 10.67 -14.35
CA PHE A 429 -6.04 10.38 -14.12
C PHE A 429 -6.53 10.83 -12.72
N PRO A 430 -6.47 12.12 -12.40
CA PRO A 430 -6.89 12.62 -11.10
C PRO A 430 -8.36 12.27 -10.82
N ASN A 431 -8.62 11.78 -9.60
CA ASN A 431 -9.93 11.41 -9.07
C ASN A 431 -10.63 10.21 -9.74
N ILE A 432 -9.89 9.32 -10.40
CA ILE A 432 -10.48 8.09 -10.98
C ILE A 432 -11.02 7.10 -9.95
N GLY A 433 -10.67 7.29 -8.68
CA GLY A 433 -10.96 6.37 -7.58
C GLY A 433 -9.68 6.06 -6.81
N ARG A 434 -9.82 5.45 -5.63
CA ARG A 434 -8.66 5.06 -4.81
C ARG A 434 -7.93 3.94 -5.54
N VAL A 435 -6.77 4.22 -6.14
CA VAL A 435 -6.09 3.22 -6.96
C VAL A 435 -5.51 2.14 -6.06
N ARG A 436 -5.92 0.89 -6.28
CA ARG A 436 -5.53 -0.29 -5.49
C ARG A 436 -4.47 -1.13 -6.20
N ASN A 437 -4.64 -1.37 -7.49
CA ASN A 437 -3.73 -2.20 -8.26
C ASN A 437 -3.38 -1.52 -9.59
N VAL A 438 -2.16 -1.71 -10.07
CA VAL A 438 -1.77 -1.42 -11.44
C VAL A 438 -0.92 -2.58 -11.94
N LYS A 439 -1.20 -3.05 -13.16
CA LYS A 439 -0.49 -4.17 -13.77
C LYS A 439 -0.38 -3.97 -15.28
N MET A 440 0.73 -4.38 -15.86
CA MET A 440 0.84 -4.50 -17.31
C MET A 440 0.16 -5.80 -17.76
N GLY A 441 -0.74 -5.69 -18.74
CA GLY A 441 -1.36 -6.83 -19.40
C GLY A 441 -0.47 -7.45 -20.45
N PRO A 442 -0.72 -8.72 -20.83
CA PRO A 442 0.03 -9.41 -21.89
C PRO A 442 -0.18 -8.76 -23.27
N ASP A 443 -1.24 -7.96 -23.43
CA ASP A 443 -1.51 -7.16 -24.62
C ASP A 443 -0.69 -5.86 -24.67
N GLY A 444 0.10 -5.57 -23.63
CA GLY A 444 0.97 -4.40 -23.52
C GLY A 444 0.28 -3.15 -22.98
N TYR A 445 -0.99 -3.19 -22.57
CA TYR A 445 -1.65 -2.07 -21.92
C TYR A 445 -1.47 -2.10 -20.39
N ALA A 446 -1.51 -0.93 -19.75
CA ALA A 446 -1.63 -0.81 -18.31
C ALA A 446 -3.10 -1.00 -17.90
N TYR A 447 -3.31 -1.76 -16.83
CA TYR A 447 -4.60 -1.99 -16.20
C TYR A 447 -4.57 -1.42 -14.79
N VAL A 448 -5.60 -0.65 -14.44
CA VAL A 448 -5.68 0.10 -13.18
C VAL A 448 -6.97 -0.29 -12.46
N ALA A 449 -6.85 -0.78 -11.24
CA ALA A 449 -7.97 -1.14 -10.39
C ALA A 449 -8.21 -0.06 -9.32
N VAL A 450 -9.46 0.32 -9.11
CA VAL A 450 -9.85 1.33 -8.10
C VAL A 450 -10.87 0.79 -7.12
N GLU A 451 -10.87 1.32 -5.89
CA GLU A 451 -11.84 0.99 -4.82
C GLU A 451 -13.04 1.97 -4.82
N ASP A 452 -14.17 1.48 -4.29
CA ASP A 452 -15.33 2.26 -3.83
C ASP A 452 -15.89 3.31 -4.80
N PRO A 453 -16.52 2.90 -5.92
CA PRO A 453 -16.84 1.53 -6.35
C PRO A 453 -15.70 0.80 -7.06
N GLY A 454 -15.71 -0.54 -6.99
CA GLY A 454 -14.70 -1.38 -7.63
C GLY A 454 -14.81 -1.41 -9.16
N TYR A 455 -13.78 -0.88 -9.82
CA TYR A 455 -13.60 -0.95 -11.27
C TYR A 455 -12.18 -1.40 -11.63
N ILE A 456 -12.05 -1.96 -12.84
CA ILE A 456 -10.76 -2.20 -13.51
C ILE A 456 -10.81 -1.51 -14.86
N TYR A 457 -9.85 -0.64 -15.12
CA TYR A 457 -9.70 0.11 -16.36
C TYR A 457 -8.49 -0.35 -17.14
N ARG A 458 -8.58 -0.37 -18.46
CA ARG A 458 -7.44 -0.47 -19.39
C ARG A 458 -7.11 0.93 -19.92
N VAL A 459 -5.83 1.31 -19.90
CA VAL A 459 -5.37 2.64 -20.32
C VAL A 459 -5.05 2.65 -21.81
N LEU A 460 -5.97 3.11 -22.66
CA LEU A 460 -5.74 3.23 -24.10
C LEU A 460 -5.00 4.53 -24.44
N VAL A 461 -4.15 4.50 -25.47
CA VAL A 461 -3.65 5.72 -26.13
C VAL A 461 -4.69 6.13 -27.16
N ALA A 462 -5.27 7.31 -27.00
CA ALA A 462 -6.20 7.91 -27.95
C ALA A 462 -5.42 8.81 -28.90
N ASN A 463 -5.59 8.58 -30.21
CA ASN A 463 -5.06 9.44 -31.26
C ASN A 463 -5.92 10.69 -31.45
#